data_AF-A0A5C9BTR4-F1
#
_entry.id   AF-A0A5C9BTR4-F1
#
_cell.length_a   1.000
_cell.length_b   1.000
_cell.length_c   1.000
_cell.angle_alpha   90.00
_cell.angle_beta   90.00
_cell.angle_gamma   90.00
#
_symmetry.space_group_name_H-M   'P 1'
#
loop_
_entity.id
_entity.type
_entity.pdbx_description
1 polymer ?
#
loop_
_entity_poly.entity_id
_entity_poly.type
_entity_poly.pdbx_seq_one_letter_code
_entity_poly.pdbx_strand_id
1 'polypeptide(L)'
;MVFDVSVALTWILFLALFPIAFYWFRRAWRILVKHDFSEVALKRGESPANPEKFAPYAAAINFIAGIIIVFVIIGILSGSLEYETWSAIAGSTLWMKFIFDFILSRQAHPIIIGRKKGSPASGK
;
A
#
# COMPACT_ATOMS: atom_id res chain seq x y z
N MET A 1 34.70 0.19 -14.11
CA MET A 1 33.86 -0.36 -13.02
C MET A 1 33.64 -1.83 -13.32
N VAL A 2 33.94 -2.72 -12.37
CA VAL A 2 33.63 -4.14 -12.52
C VAL A 2 32.12 -4.28 -12.31
N PHE A 3 31.43 -4.87 -13.28
CA PHE A 3 30.02 -5.21 -13.13
C PHE A 3 29.94 -6.50 -12.31
N ASP A 4 29.65 -6.36 -11.03
CA ASP A 4 29.44 -7.48 -10.12
C ASP A 4 27.97 -7.61 -9.73
N VAL A 5 27.68 -8.65 -8.94
CA VAL A 5 26.32 -8.96 -8.49
C VAL A 5 25.74 -7.83 -7.64
N SER A 6 26.57 -7.14 -6.85
CA SER A 6 26.11 -6.04 -5.99
C SER A 6 25.63 -4.86 -6.85
N VAL A 7 26.42 -4.47 -7.84
CA VAL A 7 26.05 -3.41 -8.79
C VAL A 7 24.74 -3.77 -9.50
N ALA A 8 24.60 -5.00 -10.01
CA ALA A 8 23.39 -5.46 -10.68
C ALA A 8 22.15 -5.37 -9.76
N LEU A 9 22.26 -5.83 -8.51
CA LEU A 9 21.17 -5.80 -7.54
C LEU A 9 20.76 -4.37 -7.17
N THR A 10 21.73 -3.47 -6.95
CA THR A 10 21.47 -2.05 -6.68
C THR A 10 20.67 -1.40 -7.80
N TRP A 11 21.04 -1.66 -9.07
CA TRP A 11 20.29 -1.17 -10.22
C TRP A 11 18.88 -1.74 -10.31
N ILE A 12 18.71 -3.04 -10.06
CA ILE A 12 17.38 -3.68 -10.05
C ILE A 12 16.49 -3.05 -8.99
N LEU A 13 17.01 -2.89 -7.76
CA LEU A 13 16.26 -2.27 -6.67
C LEU A 13 15.86 -0.84 -6.99
N PHE A 14 16.78 -0.04 -7.52
CA PHE A 14 16.50 1.32 -7.96
C PHE A 14 15.42 1.37 -9.06
N LEU A 15 15.57 0.55 -10.11
CA LEU A 15 14.62 0.50 -11.22
C LEU A 15 13.24 0.01 -10.77
N ALA A 16 13.17 -0.88 -9.77
CA ALA A 16 11.90 -1.34 -9.20
C ALA A 16 11.11 -0.22 -8.52
N LEU A 17 11.75 0.85 -8.05
CA LEU A 17 11.06 1.97 -7.40
C LEU A 17 10.09 2.69 -8.34
N PHE A 18 10.40 2.75 -9.65
CA PHE A 18 9.58 3.45 -10.65
C PHE A 18 8.19 2.83 -10.85
N PRO A 19 8.05 1.53 -11.21
CA PRO A 19 6.74 0.92 -11.37
C PRO A 19 5.97 0.86 -10.05
N ILE A 20 6.66 0.73 -8.91
CA ILE A 20 6.04 0.75 -7.58
C ILE A 20 5.38 2.12 -7.31
N ALA A 21 6.14 3.22 -7.47
CA ALA A 21 5.62 4.57 -7.29
C ALA A 21 4.45 4.84 -8.23
N PHE A 22 4.57 4.49 -9.52
CA PHE A 22 3.51 4.65 -10.50
C PHE A 22 2.23 3.92 -10.09
N TYR A 23 2.35 2.66 -9.65
CA TYR A 23 1.19 1.86 -9.23
C TYR A 23 0.49 2.48 -8.01
N TRP A 24 1.24 2.95 -7.03
CA TRP A 24 0.66 3.59 -5.84
C TRP A 24 -0.01 4.93 -6.17
N PHE A 25 0.61 5.78 -6.98
CA PHE A 25 -0.03 7.02 -7.42
C PHE A 25 -1.27 6.77 -8.28
N ARG A 26 -1.23 5.78 -9.18
CA ARG A 26 -2.40 5.37 -9.96
C ARG A 26 -3.55 4.95 -9.05
N ARG A 27 -3.28 4.18 -7.99
CA ARG A 27 -4.29 3.76 -7.02
C ARG A 27 -4.85 4.94 -6.23
N ALA A 28 -3.99 5.85 -5.76
CA ALA A 28 -4.43 7.08 -5.10
C ALA A 28 -5.30 7.95 -6.04
N TRP A 29 -4.93 8.09 -7.31
CA TRP A 29 -5.69 8.81 -8.33
C TRP A 29 -7.07 8.18 -8.60
N ARG A 30 -7.15 6.85 -8.70
CA ARG A 30 -8.43 6.14 -8.85
C ARG A 30 -9.38 6.47 -7.70
N ILE A 31 -8.87 6.48 -6.46
CA ILE A 31 -9.67 6.74 -5.28
C ILE A 31 -10.09 8.22 -5.19
N LEU A 32 -9.14 9.15 -5.34
CA LEU A 32 -9.37 10.57 -5.09
C LEU A 32 -10.09 11.29 -6.24
N VAL A 33 -9.78 10.94 -7.49
CA VAL A 33 -10.27 11.68 -8.67
C VAL A 33 -11.33 10.91 -9.41
N LYS A 34 -11.15 9.59 -9.57
CA LYS A 34 -12.15 8.76 -10.25
C LYS A 34 -13.25 8.24 -9.32
N HIS A 35 -13.15 8.50 -8.01
CA HIS A 35 -14.05 7.96 -6.98
C HIS A 35 -14.26 6.44 -7.12
N ASP A 36 -13.22 5.73 -7.55
CA ASP A 36 -13.26 4.29 -7.76
C ASP A 36 -12.70 3.59 -6.52
N PHE A 37 -13.62 3.02 -5.74
CA PHE A 37 -13.32 2.37 -4.45
C PHE A 37 -13.13 0.85 -4.56
N SER A 38 -13.01 0.32 -5.78
CA SER A 38 -12.79 -1.12 -6.02
C SER A 38 -11.50 -1.63 -5.38
N GLU A 39 -10.49 -0.77 -5.25
CA GLU A 39 -9.17 -1.13 -4.72
C GLU A 39 -8.98 -0.71 -3.24
N VAL A 40 -10.03 -0.32 -2.52
CA VAL A 40 -9.91 0.17 -1.13
C VAL A 40 -9.95 -1.00 -0.15
N ALA A 41 -9.00 -1.01 0.80
CA ALA A 41 -8.97 -1.94 1.94
C ALA A 41 -9.17 -3.43 1.57
N LEU A 42 -8.56 -3.86 0.46
CA LEU A 42 -8.77 -5.19 -0.10
C LEU A 42 -8.44 -6.30 0.90
N LYS A 43 -9.30 -7.31 0.97
CA LYS A 43 -9.06 -8.56 1.69
C LYS A 43 -9.33 -9.71 0.73
N ARG A 44 -8.29 -10.48 0.39
CA ARG A 44 -8.37 -11.55 -0.62
C ARG A 44 -8.91 -11.08 -1.99
N GLY A 45 -8.64 -9.82 -2.35
CA GLY A 45 -9.10 -9.23 -3.61
C GLY A 45 -10.48 -8.57 -3.55
N GLU A 46 -11.20 -8.64 -2.43
CA GLU A 46 -12.52 -8.03 -2.28
C GLU A 46 -12.48 -6.76 -1.42
N SER A 47 -13.23 -5.75 -1.88
CA SER A 47 -13.47 -4.48 -1.17
C SER A 47 -14.48 -4.68 -0.03
N PRO A 48 -14.41 -3.92 1.09
CA PRO A 48 -15.37 -4.04 2.20
C PRO A 48 -16.78 -3.57 1.81
N ALA A 49 -17.79 -3.86 2.64
CA ALA A 49 -19.19 -3.50 2.38
C ALA A 49 -19.45 -1.99 2.26
N ASN A 50 -18.66 -1.16 2.95
CA ASN A 50 -18.69 0.30 2.81
C ASN A 50 -17.25 0.82 2.60
N PRO A 51 -16.76 0.81 1.35
CA PRO A 51 -15.38 1.16 1.06
C PRO A 51 -15.12 2.67 1.10
N GLU A 52 -16.13 3.49 0.85
CA GLU A 52 -16.02 4.95 0.86
C GLU A 52 -15.54 5.48 2.22
N LYS A 53 -16.00 4.89 3.33
CA LYS A 53 -15.52 5.22 4.68
C LYS A 53 -14.00 5.05 4.84
N PHE A 54 -13.40 4.09 4.14
CA PHE A 54 -11.97 3.76 4.24
C PHE A 54 -11.13 4.36 3.10
N ALA A 55 -11.79 4.96 2.10
CA ALA A 55 -11.14 5.53 0.92
C ALA A 55 -10.11 6.61 1.25
N PRO A 56 -10.33 7.57 2.18
CA PRO A 56 -9.33 8.58 2.52
C PRO A 56 -8.04 7.97 3.05
N TYR A 57 -8.14 6.93 3.88
CA TYR A 57 -6.97 6.25 4.44
C TYR A 57 -6.23 5.45 3.38
N ALA A 58 -6.94 4.72 2.52
CA ALA A 58 -6.31 4.00 1.41
C ALA A 58 -5.62 4.97 0.44
N ALA A 59 -6.24 6.09 0.10
CA ALA A 59 -5.64 7.13 -0.72
C ALA A 59 -4.38 7.70 -0.06
N ALA A 60 -4.44 8.06 1.23
CA ALA A 60 -3.31 8.59 1.97
C ALA A 60 -2.13 7.61 2.03
N ILE A 61 -2.38 6.33 2.33
CA ILE A 61 -1.34 5.29 2.36
C ILE A 61 -0.61 5.19 1.02
N ASN A 62 -1.35 5.13 -0.09
CA ASN A 62 -0.73 4.99 -1.41
C ASN A 62 -0.05 6.29 -1.87
N PHE A 63 -0.66 7.46 -1.60
CA PHE A 63 -0.11 8.75 -2.02
C PHE A 63 1.16 9.12 -1.26
N ILE A 64 1.15 9.00 0.08
CA ILE A 64 2.31 9.31 0.92
C ILE A 64 3.45 8.35 0.62
N ALA A 65 3.17 7.05 0.51
CA ALA A 65 4.20 6.07 0.14
C ALA A 65 4.78 6.38 -1.25
N GLY A 66 3.95 6.74 -2.23
CA GLY A 66 4.40 7.18 -3.56
C GLY A 66 5.32 8.41 -3.50
N ILE A 67 4.98 9.42 -2.69
CA ILE A 67 5.80 10.63 -2.50
C ILE A 67 7.17 10.27 -1.94
N ILE A 68 7.23 9.42 -0.92
CA ILE A 68 8.51 9.02 -0.32
C ILE A 68 9.39 8.30 -1.34
N ILE A 69 8.80 7.41 -2.16
CA ILE A 69 9.57 6.73 -3.22
C ILE A 69 10.05 7.71 -4.30
N VAL A 70 9.26 8.71 -4.68
CA VAL A 70 9.72 9.77 -5.61
C VAL A 70 10.85 10.59 -5.01
N PHE A 71 10.76 10.95 -3.72
CA PHE A 71 11.86 11.61 -3.01
C PHE A 71 13.14 10.77 -3.07
N VAL A 72 13.04 9.47 -2.82
CA VAL A 72 14.18 8.55 -2.94
C VAL A 72 14.75 8.51 -4.36
N ILE A 73 13.90 8.39 -5.39
CA ILE A 73 14.34 8.38 -6.80
C ILE A 73 15.10 9.66 -7.12
N ILE A 74 14.54 10.83 -6.76
CA ILE A 74 15.20 12.13 -6.98
C ILE A 74 16.53 12.19 -6.22
N GLY A 75 16.57 11.70 -4.98
CA GLY A 75 17.77 11.70 -4.15
C GLY A 75 18.90 10.84 -4.73
N ILE A 76 18.57 9.69 -5.32
CA ILE A 76 19.52 8.81 -6.03
C ILE A 76 20.03 9.49 -7.30
N LEU A 77 19.11 10.03 -8.13
CA LEU A 77 19.46 10.68 -9.40
C LEU A 77 20.32 11.93 -9.21
N SER A 78 20.13 12.67 -8.12
CA SER A 78 20.95 13.84 -7.77
C SER A 78 22.27 13.49 -7.10
N GLY A 79 22.51 12.22 -6.77
CA GLY A 79 23.70 11.77 -6.04
C GLY A 79 23.71 12.21 -4.56
N SER A 80 22.55 12.57 -4.01
CA SER A 80 22.43 13.08 -2.63
C SER A 80 22.18 12.01 -1.58
N LEU A 81 21.82 10.79 -1.97
CA LEU A 81 21.56 9.67 -1.06
C LEU A 81 22.50 8.49 -1.34
N GLU A 82 23.30 8.14 -0.33
CA GLU A 82 24.12 6.94 -0.33
C GLU A 82 23.27 5.66 -0.25
N TYR A 83 23.84 4.53 -0.65
CA TYR A 83 23.14 3.24 -0.74
C TYR A 83 22.40 2.85 0.54
N GLU A 84 23.09 2.89 1.68
CA GLU A 84 22.52 2.54 2.97
C GLU A 84 21.32 3.44 3.33
N THR A 85 21.40 4.72 2.99
CA THR A 85 20.34 5.68 3.31
C THR A 85 19.11 5.45 2.44
N TRP A 86 19.27 5.39 1.12
CA TRP A 86 18.12 5.27 0.24
C TRP A 86 17.47 3.89 0.36
N SER A 87 18.27 2.83 0.53
CA SER A 87 17.76 1.46 0.68
C SER A 87 16.99 1.30 1.99
N ALA A 88 17.45 1.92 3.09
CA ALA A 88 16.71 1.97 4.35
C ALA A 88 15.37 2.70 4.21
N ILE A 89 15.34 3.87 3.55
CA ILE A 89 14.11 4.64 3.34
C ILE A 89 13.13 3.85 2.45
N ALA A 90 13.59 3.34 1.30
CA ALA A 90 12.74 2.60 0.37
C ALA A 90 12.22 1.30 1.01
N GLY A 91 13.10 0.53 1.65
CA GLY A 91 12.76 -0.72 2.33
C GLY A 91 11.76 -0.53 3.46
N SER A 92 12.01 0.44 4.36
CA SER A 92 11.08 0.75 5.45
C SER A 92 9.74 1.26 4.92
N THR A 93 9.72 2.11 3.88
CA THR A 93 8.49 2.57 3.24
C THR A 93 7.66 1.42 2.68
N LEU A 94 8.30 0.46 2.00
CA LEU A 94 7.63 -0.74 1.48
C LEU A 94 7.00 -1.57 2.60
N TRP A 95 7.74 -1.84 3.67
CA TRP A 95 7.23 -2.58 4.82
C TRP A 95 6.08 -1.85 5.50
N MET A 96 6.23 -0.55 5.76
CA MET A 96 5.18 0.25 6.39
C MET A 96 3.93 0.32 5.52
N LYS A 97 4.07 0.45 4.19
CA LYS A 97 2.95 0.40 3.25
C LYS A 97 2.19 -0.91 3.37
N PHE A 98 2.87 -2.05 3.40
CA PHE A 98 2.22 -3.36 3.54
C PHE A 98 1.52 -3.52 4.89
N ILE A 99 2.16 -3.07 5.97
CA ILE A 99 1.59 -3.10 7.32
C ILE A 99 0.32 -2.24 7.39
N PHE A 100 0.34 -1.03 6.83
CA PHE A 100 -0.83 -0.14 6.83
C PHE A 100 -1.97 -0.67 5.96
N ASP A 101 -1.68 -1.21 4.76
CA ASP A 101 -2.70 -1.89 3.95
C ASP A 101 -3.30 -3.08 4.71
N PHE A 102 -2.48 -3.84 5.45
CA PHE A 102 -2.95 -4.95 6.27
C PHE A 102 -3.85 -4.49 7.41
N ILE A 103 -3.47 -3.46 8.16
CA ILE A 103 -4.29 -2.90 9.25
C ILE A 103 -5.61 -2.38 8.71
N LEU A 104 -5.57 -1.58 7.63
CA LEU A 104 -6.77 -1.01 7.02
C LEU A 104 -7.73 -2.10 6.53
N SER A 105 -7.20 -3.14 5.87
CA SER A 105 -7.96 -4.32 5.44
C SER A 105 -8.67 -5.03 6.61
N ARG A 106 -8.08 -5.03 7.80
CA ARG A 106 -8.66 -5.71 8.98
C ARG A 106 -9.70 -4.85 9.68
N GLN A 107 -9.45 -3.55 9.76
CA GLN A 107 -10.44 -2.59 10.27
C GLN A 107 -11.68 -2.50 9.38
N ALA A 108 -11.51 -2.64 8.06
CA ALA A 108 -12.60 -2.55 7.11
C ALA A 108 -13.45 -3.83 6.96
N HIS A 109 -12.90 -4.98 7.33
CA HIS A 109 -13.57 -6.27 7.28
C HIS A 109 -13.77 -6.84 8.69
N PRO A 110 -14.78 -6.36 9.44
CA PRO A 110 -15.05 -6.86 10.79
C PRO A 110 -15.32 -8.36 10.75
N ILE A 111 -14.66 -9.10 11.64
CA ILE A 111 -14.89 -10.54 11.78
C ILE A 111 -16.26 -10.70 12.43
N ILE A 112 -17.27 -11.07 11.64
CA ILE A 112 -18.58 -11.46 12.18
C ILE A 112 -18.41 -12.83 12.84
N ILE A 113 -17.98 -12.84 14.11
CA ILE A 113 -18.05 -14.04 14.95
C ILE A 113 -19.54 -14.23 15.26
N GLY A 114 -20.18 -15.15 14.54
CA GLY A 114 -21.63 -15.34 14.57
C GLY A 114 -22.14 -15.58 15.99
N ARG A 115 -22.88 -14.60 16.53
CA ARG A 115 -23.82 -14.87 17.62
C ARG A 115 -25.05 -15.48 16.95
N LYS A 116 -25.17 -16.81 16.95
CA LYS A 116 -26.47 -17.47 16.69
C LYS A 116 -27.45 -16.95 17.75
N LYS A 117 -28.28 -15.97 17.41
CA LYS A 117 -29.48 -15.66 18.21
C LYS A 117 -30.39 -16.87 18.05
N GLY A 118 -30.68 -17.54 19.18
CA GLY A 118 -31.61 -18.66 19.23
C GLY A 118 -32.96 -18.25 18.65
N SER A 119 -33.51 -19.10 17.77
CA SER A 119 -34.92 -18.99 17.38
C SER A 119 -35.78 -19.03 18.64
N PRO A 120 -36.69 -18.07 18.86
CA PRO A 120 -37.76 -18.29 19.81
C PRO A 120 -38.64 -19.40 19.21
N ALA A 121 -38.71 -20.54 19.89
CA ALA A 121 -39.69 -21.56 19.58
C ALA A 121 -41.07 -20.91 19.65
N SER A 122 -41.74 -20.90 18.49
CA SER A 122 -43.12 -20.47 18.32
C SER A 122 -44.00 -21.20 19.32
N GLY A 123 -44.47 -20.48 20.34
CA GLY A 123 -45.61 -20.92 21.14
C GLY A 123 -46.88 -20.62 20.35
N LYS A 124 -47.56 -21.69 19.93
CA LYS A 124 -49.01 -21.91 19.94
C LYS A 124 -49.34 -23.17 19.15
#